data_AF-A0A1G3UMF6-F1
#
_entry.id   AF-A0A1G3UMF6-F1
#
_cell.length_a   1.000
_cell.length_b   1.000
_cell.length_c   1.000
_cell.angle_alpha   90.00
_cell.angle_beta   90.00
_cell.angle_gamma   90.00
#
_symmetry.space_group_name_H-M   'P 1'
#
loop_
_entity.id
_entity.type
_entity.pdbx_description
1 polymer ?
#
loop_
_entity_poly.entity_id
_entity_poly.type
_entity_poly.pdbx_seq_one_letter_code
_entity_poly.pdbx_strand_id
1 'polypeptide(L)'
;MECRKCGSRHIVKAGMKPMAEGKVQRYRCQDCKHYFTGVEKYHRLSEETKALIERMYDEKGEQRKIARVLGVSLGTVQFHLKKR
;
A
#
# COMPACT_ATOMS: atom_id res chain seq x y z
N MET A 1 -17.00 -10.35 -8.57
CA MET A 1 -16.32 -9.83 -7.36
C MET A 1 -16.70 -10.74 -6.22
N GLU A 2 -15.77 -11.07 -5.33
CA GLU A 2 -15.98 -12.02 -4.23
C GLU A 2 -15.44 -11.44 -2.93
N CYS A 3 -16.08 -11.76 -1.82
CA CYS A 3 -15.65 -11.29 -0.52
C CYS A 3 -14.41 -12.06 -0.08
N ARG A 4 -13.25 -11.39 -0.01
CA ARG A 4 -11.98 -11.99 0.41
C ARG A 4 -11.98 -12.55 1.83
N LYS A 5 -13.00 -12.23 2.64
CA LYS A 5 -13.14 -12.72 4.01
C LYS A 5 -13.91 -14.04 4.10
N CYS A 6 -14.93 -14.24 3.27
CA CYS A 6 -15.85 -15.39 3.41
C CYS A 6 -16.20 -16.11 2.10
N GLY A 7 -15.66 -15.68 0.96
CA GLY A 7 -15.91 -16.27 -0.35
C GLY A 7 -17.30 -15.98 -0.96
N SER A 8 -18.14 -15.22 -0.26
CA SER A 8 -19.48 -14.89 -0.78
C SER A 8 -19.44 -13.92 -1.96
N ARG A 9 -20.38 -14.11 -2.89
CA ARG A 9 -20.66 -13.22 -4.03
C ARG A 9 -21.77 -12.19 -3.74
N HIS A 10 -22.41 -12.25 -2.58
CA HIS A 10 -23.45 -11.30 -2.16
C HIS A 10 -22.81 -9.97 -1.74
N ILE A 11 -22.48 -9.14 -2.73
CA ILE A 11 -21.74 -7.89 -2.56
C ILE A 11 -22.56 -6.73 -3.12
N VAL A 12 -22.71 -5.68 -2.31
CA VAL A 12 -23.41 -4.46 -2.68
C VAL A 12 -22.48 -3.25 -2.63
N LYS A 13 -22.78 -2.22 -3.44
CA LYS A 13 -22.10 -0.92 -3.36
C LYS A 13 -22.46 -0.24 -2.03
N ALA A 14 -21.47 0.33 -1.35
CA ALA A 14 -21.59 0.89 0.00
C ALA A 14 -20.98 2.31 0.08
N GLY A 15 -21.29 3.14 -0.91
CA GLY A 15 -20.79 4.51 -1.05
C GLY A 15 -19.35 4.59 -1.57
N MET A 16 -18.77 5.79 -1.50
CA MET A 16 -17.41 6.08 -1.97
C MET A 16 -16.48 6.32 -0.79
N LYS A 17 -15.23 5.83 -0.87
CA LYS A 17 -14.16 6.13 0.07
C LYS A 17 -13.24 7.19 -0.55
N PRO A 18 -12.98 8.32 0.15
CA PRO A 18 -11.98 9.29 -0.31
C PRO A 18 -10.57 8.69 -0.21
N MET A 19 -9.75 8.97 -1.21
CA MET A 19 -8.34 8.56 -1.35
C MET A 19 -7.54 9.74 -1.94
N ALA A 20 -6.21 9.66 -1.90
CA ALA A 20 -5.33 10.73 -2.40
C ALA A 20 -5.54 11.08 -3.89
N GLU A 21 -5.82 10.07 -4.73
CA GLU A 21 -6.07 10.23 -6.18
C GLU A 21 -7.57 10.36 -6.53
N GLY A 22 -8.44 10.60 -5.54
CA GLY A 22 -9.87 10.81 -5.77
C GLY A 22 -10.77 9.88 -4.94
N LYS A 23 -11.92 9.48 -5.48
CA LYS A 23 -12.91 8.66 -4.76
C LYS A 23 -12.94 7.25 -5.34
N VAL A 24 -12.89 6.24 -4.47
CA VAL A 24 -12.94 4.82 -4.86
C VAL A 24 -14.23 4.18 -4.35
N GLN A 25 -14.83 3.31 -5.18
CA GLN A 25 -16.05 2.60 -4.80
C GLN A 25 -15.78 1.65 -3.63
N ARG A 26 -16.54 1.82 -2.54
CA ARG A 26 -16.58 0.90 -1.41
C ARG A 26 -17.69 -0.12 -1.62
N TYR A 27 -17.43 -1.35 -1.21
CA TYR A 27 -18.36 -2.48 -1.28
C TYR A 27 -18.56 -3.05 0.12
N ARG A 28 -19.72 -3.70 0.33
CA ARG A 28 -20.06 -4.44 1.54
C ARG A 28 -20.54 -5.83 1.16
N CYS A 29 -19.98 -6.87 1.77
CA CYS A 29 -20.53 -8.21 1.71
C CYS A 29 -21.77 -8.29 2.61
N GLN A 30 -22.90 -8.77 2.10
CA GLN A 30 -24.12 -8.89 2.90
C GLN A 30 -24.07 -10.05 3.90
N ASP A 31 -23.32 -11.11 3.58
CA ASP A 31 -23.26 -12.30 4.44
C ASP A 31 -22.34 -12.07 5.65
N CYS A 32 -21.10 -11.63 5.44
CA CYS A 32 -20.13 -11.42 6.54
C CYS A 32 -20.01 -9.96 6.99
N LYS A 33 -20.76 -9.04 6.38
CA LYS A 33 -20.78 -7.58 6.66
C LYS A 33 -19.42 -6.88 6.48
N HIS A 34 -18.44 -7.55 5.87
CA HIS A 34 -17.10 -6.98 5.61
C HIS A 34 -17.16 -5.91 4.53
N TYR A 35 -16.46 -4.80 4.78
CA TYR A 35 -16.27 -3.71 3.83
C TYR A 35 -14.92 -3.81 3.16
N PHE A 36 -14.89 -3.58 1.85
CA PHE A 36 -13.66 -3.59 1.07
C PHE A 36 -13.78 -2.65 -0.14
N THR A 37 -12.65 -2.34 -0.76
CA THR A 37 -12.59 -1.56 -2.00
C THR A 37 -12.08 -2.45 -3.12
N GLY A 38 -12.50 -2.16 -4.36
CA GLY A 38 -12.00 -2.90 -5.54
C GLY A 38 -10.52 -2.65 -5.83
N VAL A 39 -9.98 -1.58 -5.26
CA VAL A 39 -8.55 -1.21 -5.30
C VAL A 39 -7.97 -1.36 -3.89
N GLU A 40 -6.91 -2.16 -3.78
CA GLU A 40 -6.04 -2.19 -2.62
C GLU A 40 -4.83 -1.31 -2.91
N LYS A 41 -4.86 -0.06 -2.44
CA LYS A 41 -3.64 0.74 -2.36
C LYS A 41 -2.95 0.46 -1.03
N TYR A 42 -2.44 -0.76 -0.88
CA TYR A 42 -1.31 -0.91 0.00
C TYR A 42 -0.10 -0.38 -0.78
N HIS A 43 0.42 0.78 -0.39
CA HIS A 43 1.74 1.23 -0.84
C HIS A 43 2.82 0.36 -0.18
N ARG A 44 2.77 -0.97 -0.40
CA ARG A 44 3.95 -1.80 -0.19
C ARG A 44 4.94 -1.38 -1.26
N LEU A 45 6.11 -0.91 -0.84
CA LEU A 45 7.23 -0.76 -1.77
C LEU A 45 7.42 -2.08 -2.50
N SER A 46 7.64 -2.01 -3.82
CA SER A 46 8.07 -3.17 -4.58
C SER A 46 9.37 -3.70 -3.99
N GLU A 47 9.60 -5.00 -4.12
CA GLU A 47 10.87 -5.60 -3.68
C GLU A 47 12.08 -4.93 -4.37
N GLU A 48 11.90 -4.49 -5.61
CA GLU A 48 12.90 -3.72 -6.36
C GLU A 48 13.26 -2.40 -5.67
N THR A 49 12.26 -1.62 -5.22
CA THR A 49 12.53 -0.36 -4.51
C THR A 49 13.22 -0.60 -3.18
N LYS A 50 12.89 -1.69 -2.47
CA LYS A 50 13.59 -2.04 -1.21
C LYS A 50 15.06 -2.40 -1.46
N ALA A 51 15.33 -3.24 -2.45
CA ALA A 51 16.70 -3.58 -2.84
C ALA A 51 17.49 -2.36 -3.31
N LEU A 52 16.82 -1.37 -3.91
CA LEU A 52 17.45 -0.11 -4.31
C LEU A 52 17.77 0.79 -3.09
N ILE A 53 16.91 0.84 -2.07
CA ILE A 53 17.20 1.53 -0.80
C ILE A 53 18.49 0.97 -0.17
N GLU A 54 18.60 -0.36 -0.12
CA GLU A 54 19.77 -1.04 0.47
C GLU A 54 21.04 -0.75 -0.32
N ARG A 55 21.03 -0.92 -1.64
CA ARG A 55 22.18 -0.63 -2.52
C ARG A 55 22.65 0.82 -2.39
N MET A 56 21.74 1.79 -2.46
CA MET A 56 22.09 3.20 -2.35
C MET A 56 22.66 3.54 -0.96
N TYR A 57 22.23 2.84 0.09
CA TYR A 57 22.77 3.03 1.43
C TYR A 57 24.17 2.43 1.59
N ASP A 58 24.41 1.24 1.03
CA ASP A 58 25.74 0.61 1.03
C ASP A 58 26.78 1.43 0.23
N GLU A 59 26.34 2.15 -0.81
CA GLU A 59 27.12 3.17 -1.54
C GLU A 59 27.37 4.46 -0.73
N LYS A 60 27.09 4.46 0.59
CA LYS A 60 27.19 5.60 1.51
C LYS A 60 26.27 6.77 1.17
N GLY A 61 25.13 6.49 0.53
CA GLY A 61 24.09 7.48 0.28
C GLY A 61 23.42 7.97 1.59
N GLU A 62 23.28 9.28 1.73
CA GLU A 62 22.51 9.86 2.84
C GLU A 62 21.03 9.44 2.74
N GLN A 63 20.44 8.96 3.84
CA GLN A 63 19.07 8.45 3.87
C GLN A 63 18.03 9.44 3.32
N ARG A 64 18.20 10.76 3.57
CA ARG A 64 17.33 11.80 3.00
C ARG A 64 17.48 11.93 1.49
N LYS A 65 18.71 11.80 0.97
CA LYS A 65 18.95 11.80 -0.47
C LYS A 65 18.31 10.58 -1.13
N ILE A 66 18.43 9.40 -0.52
CA ILE A 66 17.76 8.16 -0.98
C ILE A 66 16.24 8.35 -1.02
N ALA A 67 15.64 8.88 0.05
CA ALA A 67 14.21 9.16 0.12
C ALA A 67 13.73 10.09 -1.03
N ARG A 68 14.47 11.16 -1.30
CA ARG A 68 14.16 12.11 -2.39
C ARG A 68 14.28 11.47 -3.77
N VAL A 69 15.36 10.73 -4.02
CA VAL A 69 15.60 10.07 -5.32
C VAL A 69 14.53 9.01 -5.61
N LEU A 70 14.13 8.24 -4.60
CA LEU A 70 13.15 7.17 -4.75
C LEU A 70 11.70 7.62 -4.59
N GLY A 71 11.46 8.88 -4.25
CA GLY A 71 10.10 9.41 -4.03
C GLY A 71 9.37 8.76 -2.85
N VAL A 72 10.11 8.27 -1.84
CA VAL A 72 9.55 7.62 -0.65
C VAL A 72 9.77 8.49 0.59
N SER A 73 9.00 8.24 1.66
CA SER A 73 9.21 8.97 2.90
C SER A 73 10.53 8.57 3.58
N LEU A 74 11.15 9.50 4.33
CA LEU A 74 12.33 9.17 5.14
C LEU A 74 12.06 8.04 6.13
N GLY A 75 10.87 8.03 6.76
CA GLY A 75 10.47 6.96 7.68
C GLY A 75 10.40 5.60 7.00
N THR A 76 10.02 5.54 5.72
CA THR A 76 10.05 4.31 4.91
C THR A 76 11.47 3.80 4.74
N VAL A 77 12.41 4.67 4.37
CA VAL A 77 13.84 4.31 4.24
C VAL A 77 14.38 3.77 5.57
N GLN A 78 14.15 4.49 6.66
CA GLN A 78 14.61 4.10 8.01
C GLN A 78 14.01 2.76 8.47
N PHE A 79 12.72 2.55 8.23
CA PHE A 79 12.05 1.30 8.57
C PHE A 79 12.66 0.10 7.84
N HIS A 80 13.00 0.26 6.56
CA HIS A 80 13.62 -0.80 5.76
C HIS A 80 15.08 -1.04 6.17
N LEU A 81 15.87 0.01 6.41
CA LEU A 81 17.24 -0.15 6.90
C LEU A 81 17.31 -0.76 8.31
N LYS A 82 16.31 -0.50 9.17
CA LYS A 82 16.22 -1.14 10.50
C LYS A 82 15.86 -2.63 10.45
N LYS A 83 15.27 -3.08 9.34
CA LYS A 83 14.80 -4.46 9.16
C LYS A 83 15.80 -5.39 8.47
N ARG A 84 16.88 -4.84 7.93
CA ARG A 84 18.05 -5.59 7.48
C ARG A 84 18.66 -6.36 8.65
#